data_AF-A0A944RR37-F1
#
_entry.id   AF-A0A944RR37-F1
#
_cell.length_a   1.000
_cell.length_b   1.000
_cell.length_c   1.000
_cell.angle_alpha   90.00
_cell.angle_beta   90.00
_cell.angle_gamma   90.00
#
_symmetry.space_group_name_H-M   'P 1'
#
loop_
_entity.id
_entity.type
_entity.pdbx_description
1 polymer ?
#
loop_
_entity_poly.entity_id
_entity_poly.type
_entity_poly.pdbx_seq_one_letter_code
_entity_poly.pdbx_strand_id
1 'polypeptide(L)'
;MKKTKLKFIAKLRLLVGYLGEKDQYGWWQSSFFVPTSSSFLDPIFGKTSFIAQYQGVKTAATRVHDEYIGVGEVYHLFRLPENIEISLFHLIHDEKFVFEIKEILTDKDKAQRVLSELIMSSPRLKEGPVLIGDLDDFLMEESLSDIANLYHSAFLNNVRVAPYCKDKK
;
A
#
# COMPACT_ATOMS: atom_id res chain seq x y z
N MET A 1 -3.95 -3.96 17.96
CA MET A 1 -4.46 -2.88 17.09
C MET A 1 -5.93 -3.14 16.76
N LYS A 2 -6.80 -2.11 16.73
CA LYS A 2 -8.24 -2.28 16.39
C LYS A 2 -8.41 -2.82 14.96
N LYS A 3 -9.39 -3.72 14.73
CA LYS A 3 -9.62 -4.36 13.41
C LYS A 3 -9.90 -3.33 12.30
N THR A 4 -10.63 -2.26 12.59
CA THR A 4 -10.91 -1.17 11.64
C THR A 4 -9.64 -0.49 11.12
N LYS A 5 -8.71 -0.17 12.03
CA LYS A 5 -7.42 0.44 11.69
C LYS A 5 -6.55 -0.50 10.86
N LEU A 6 -6.52 -1.79 11.20
CA LEU A 6 -5.81 -2.80 10.42
C LEU A 6 -6.36 -2.90 8.99
N LYS A 7 -7.69 -2.90 8.82
CA LYS A 7 -8.34 -2.88 7.50
C LYS A 7 -8.00 -1.61 6.71
N PHE A 8 -7.93 -0.45 7.37
CA PHE A 8 -7.52 0.80 6.74
C PHE A 8 -6.10 0.68 6.17
N ILE A 9 -5.13 0.24 6.98
CA ILE A 9 -3.73 0.07 6.55
C ILE A 9 -3.62 -0.92 5.39
N ALA A 10 -4.32 -2.06 5.48
CA ALA A 10 -4.32 -3.07 4.42
C ALA A 10 -4.90 -2.53 3.11
N LYS A 11 -6.04 -1.83 3.19
CA LYS A 11 -6.70 -1.22 2.03
C LYS A 11 -5.81 -0.15 1.40
N LEU A 12 -5.22 0.73 2.21
CA LEU A 12 -4.26 1.74 1.76
C LEU A 12 -3.05 1.09 1.06
N ARG A 13 -2.43 0.08 1.66
CA ARG A 13 -1.29 -0.66 1.09
C ARG A 13 -1.63 -1.29 -0.27
N LEU A 14 -2.78 -1.94 -0.37
CA LEU A 14 -3.22 -2.62 -1.60
C LEU A 14 -3.57 -1.63 -2.71
N LEU A 15 -4.25 -0.52 -2.38
CA LEU A 15 -4.56 0.54 -3.35
C LEU A 15 -3.29 1.20 -3.88
N VAL A 16 -2.39 1.63 -3.00
CA VAL A 16 -1.12 2.26 -3.40
C VAL A 16 -0.26 1.24 -4.14
N GLY A 17 -0.21 0.00 -3.67
CA GLY A 17 0.48 -1.13 -4.30
C GLY A 17 0.00 -1.41 -5.73
N TYR A 18 -1.31 -1.42 -5.96
CA TYR A 18 -1.88 -1.57 -7.30
C TYR A 18 -1.57 -0.35 -8.17
N LEU A 19 -1.85 0.86 -7.69
CA LEU A 19 -1.71 2.08 -8.47
C LEU A 19 -0.26 2.39 -8.86
N GLY A 20 0.73 1.95 -8.09
CA GLY A 20 2.13 2.11 -8.46
C GLY A 20 2.68 1.03 -9.41
N GLU A 21 1.92 -0.02 -9.76
CA GLU A 21 2.38 -1.03 -10.73
C GLU A 21 2.61 -0.42 -12.13
N LYS A 22 3.41 -1.12 -12.96
CA LYS A 22 3.88 -0.64 -14.26
C LYS A 22 2.73 -0.22 -15.20
N ASP A 23 1.63 -0.95 -15.13
CA ASP A 23 0.45 -0.76 -15.99
C ASP A 23 -0.49 0.34 -15.46
N GLN A 24 -0.16 0.97 -14.32
CA GLN A 24 -0.96 2.00 -13.66
C GLN A 24 -0.25 3.37 -13.71
N TYR A 25 0.53 3.72 -12.68
CA TYR A 25 1.38 4.92 -12.64
C TYR A 25 2.88 4.59 -12.76
N GLY A 26 3.27 3.31 -12.77
CA GLY A 26 4.63 2.87 -13.09
C GLY A 26 5.72 3.30 -12.13
N TRP A 27 5.43 3.27 -10.82
CA TRP A 27 6.41 3.54 -9.78
C TRP A 27 7.32 2.35 -9.52
N TRP A 28 6.81 1.13 -9.67
CA TRP A 28 7.60 -0.11 -9.66
C TRP A 28 7.29 -0.99 -10.88
N GLN A 29 8.31 -1.74 -11.30
CA GLN A 29 8.25 -2.62 -12.46
C GLN A 29 7.65 -4.00 -12.12
N SER A 30 6.41 -4.01 -11.59
CA SER A 30 5.65 -5.24 -11.34
C SER A 30 4.26 -5.20 -11.97
N SER A 31 3.64 -6.38 -12.11
CA SER A 31 2.27 -6.60 -12.62
C SER A 31 1.61 -7.78 -11.90
N PHE A 32 1.46 -7.70 -10.60
CA PHE A 32 0.81 -8.74 -9.78
C PHE A 32 -0.72 -8.66 -9.83
N PHE A 33 -1.31 -7.48 -10.07
CA PHE A 33 -2.76 -7.27 -10.08
C PHE A 33 -3.36 -7.05 -11.47
N VAL A 34 -2.56 -7.17 -12.54
CA VAL A 34 -3.13 -7.15 -13.89
C VAL A 34 -4.01 -8.38 -14.13
N PRO A 35 -5.04 -8.29 -15.00
CA PRO A 35 -5.93 -9.42 -15.28
C PRO A 35 -5.22 -10.70 -15.74
N THR A 36 -4.07 -10.56 -16.42
CA THR A 36 -3.29 -11.69 -16.90
C THR A 36 -2.41 -12.36 -15.84
N SER A 37 -2.28 -11.81 -14.62
CA SER A 37 -1.41 -12.39 -13.60
C SER A 37 -1.92 -13.74 -13.08
N SER A 38 -3.24 -13.95 -13.12
CA SER A 38 -3.88 -15.22 -12.72
C SER A 38 -3.39 -16.41 -13.56
N SER A 39 -3.13 -16.23 -14.85
CA SER A 39 -2.67 -17.33 -15.71
C SER A 39 -1.28 -17.86 -15.33
N PHE A 40 -0.46 -17.04 -14.66
CA PHE A 40 0.83 -17.42 -14.11
C PHE A 40 0.74 -17.85 -12.64
N LEU A 41 -0.08 -17.18 -11.84
CA LEU A 41 -0.15 -17.42 -10.39
C LEU A 41 -1.01 -18.63 -10.04
N ASP A 42 -2.16 -18.80 -10.69
CA ASP A 42 -3.11 -19.86 -10.34
C ASP A 42 -2.54 -21.28 -10.50
N PRO A 43 -1.72 -21.59 -11.53
CA PRO A 43 -1.07 -22.90 -11.62
C PRO A 43 -0.12 -23.22 -10.45
N ILE A 44 0.49 -22.20 -9.84
CA ILE A 44 1.51 -22.37 -8.79
C ILE A 44 0.89 -22.28 -7.39
N PHE A 45 -0.03 -21.32 -7.20
CA PHE A 45 -0.54 -20.91 -5.90
C PHE A 45 -2.03 -21.29 -5.70
N GLY A 46 -2.78 -21.50 -6.77
CA GLY A 46 -4.19 -21.87 -6.72
C GLY A 46 -5.02 -20.97 -5.79
N LYS A 47 -5.50 -21.52 -4.67
CA LYS A 47 -6.31 -20.77 -3.70
C LYS A 47 -5.55 -19.64 -3.01
N THR A 48 -4.22 -19.66 -3.01
CA THR A 48 -3.37 -18.64 -2.38
C THR A 48 -2.82 -17.62 -3.37
N SER A 49 -3.30 -17.59 -4.63
CA SER A 49 -2.84 -16.62 -5.63
C SER A 49 -2.90 -15.18 -5.15
N PHE A 50 -3.95 -14.79 -4.43
CA PHE A 50 -4.06 -13.42 -3.90
C PHE A 50 -2.97 -13.10 -2.86
N ILE A 51 -2.55 -14.09 -2.06
CA ILE A 51 -1.44 -13.94 -1.12
C ILE A 51 -0.14 -13.71 -1.89
N ALA A 52 0.07 -14.44 -2.98
CA ALA A 52 1.22 -14.23 -3.87
C ALA A 52 1.19 -12.84 -4.51
N GLN A 53 0.03 -12.35 -4.96
CA GLN A 53 -0.14 -10.99 -5.48
C GLN A 53 0.23 -9.94 -4.43
N TYR A 54 -0.32 -10.08 -3.22
CA TYR A 54 -0.04 -9.19 -2.10
C TYR A 54 1.45 -9.15 -1.73
N GLN A 55 2.10 -10.31 -1.61
CA GLN A 55 3.53 -10.36 -1.27
C GLN A 55 4.40 -9.82 -2.42
N GLY A 56 4.03 -10.11 -3.66
CA GLY A 56 4.71 -9.63 -4.85
C GLY A 56 4.70 -8.10 -4.93
N VAL A 57 3.53 -7.49 -4.83
CA VAL A 57 3.40 -6.03 -4.87
C VAL A 57 4.11 -5.38 -3.69
N LYS A 58 3.99 -5.97 -2.49
CA LYS A 58 4.64 -5.45 -1.29
C LYS A 58 6.15 -5.43 -1.51
N THR A 59 6.72 -6.55 -1.98
CA THR A 59 8.16 -6.66 -2.22
C THR A 59 8.65 -5.67 -3.29
N ALA A 60 7.90 -5.51 -4.38
CA ALA A 60 8.23 -4.55 -5.43
C ALA A 60 8.23 -3.11 -4.92
N ALA A 61 7.19 -2.73 -4.18
CA ALA A 61 7.09 -1.41 -3.57
C ALA A 61 8.15 -1.19 -2.47
N THR A 62 8.41 -2.20 -1.63
CA THR A 62 9.45 -2.14 -0.59
C THR A 62 10.81 -1.83 -1.18
N ARG A 63 11.20 -2.51 -2.26
CA ARG A 63 12.48 -2.25 -2.93
C ARG A 63 12.63 -0.78 -3.35
N VAL A 64 11.61 -0.22 -3.99
CA VAL A 64 11.64 1.18 -4.44
C VAL A 64 11.70 2.16 -3.26
N HIS A 65 10.97 1.89 -2.18
CA HIS A 65 10.98 2.74 -0.99
C HIS A 65 12.31 2.66 -0.25
N ASP A 66 12.86 1.46 -0.08
CA ASP A 66 14.15 1.23 0.57
C ASP A 66 15.29 1.90 -0.20
N GLU A 67 15.28 1.84 -1.54
CA GLU A 67 16.26 2.52 -2.39
C GLU A 67 16.21 4.05 -2.22
N TYR A 68 15.05 4.59 -1.82
CA TYR A 68 14.84 6.05 -1.74
C TYR A 68 14.97 6.63 -0.32
N ILE A 69 14.55 5.88 0.70
CA ILE A 69 14.54 6.32 2.10
C ILE A 69 15.73 5.71 2.88
N GLY A 70 16.21 4.54 2.47
CA GLY A 70 17.15 3.70 3.21
C GLY A 70 16.46 2.60 4.02
N VAL A 71 17.27 1.70 4.59
CA VAL A 71 16.84 0.56 5.43
C VAL A 71 17.43 0.73 6.83
N GLY A 72 16.66 0.41 7.89
CA GLY A 72 17.14 0.46 9.28
C GLY A 72 16.07 0.97 10.24
N GLU A 73 16.38 2.05 10.95
CA GLU A 73 15.50 2.74 11.92
C GLU A 73 14.34 3.52 11.25
N VAL A 74 13.82 3.02 10.12
CA VAL A 74 12.74 3.65 9.36
C VAL A 74 11.69 2.64 8.95
N TYR A 75 10.42 3.06 9.01
CA TYR A 75 9.28 2.29 8.55
C TYR A 75 8.51 3.08 7.49
N HIS A 76 7.89 2.37 6.56
CA HIS A 76 7.00 2.94 5.56
C HIS A 76 5.85 1.96 5.28
N LEU A 77 4.88 2.38 4.47
CA LEU A 77 3.66 1.60 4.22
C LEU A 77 3.89 0.15 3.78
N PHE A 78 5.02 -0.15 3.14
CA PHE A 78 5.39 -1.47 2.62
C PHE A 78 6.42 -2.22 3.48
N ARG A 79 6.93 -1.60 4.55
CA ARG A 79 7.83 -2.19 5.55
C ARG A 79 7.42 -1.66 6.92
N LEU A 80 6.42 -2.31 7.52
CA LEU A 80 5.95 -2.00 8.87
C LEU A 80 6.64 -2.92 9.89
N PRO A 81 6.55 -2.60 11.20
CA PRO A 81 6.96 -3.50 12.26
C PRO A 81 6.35 -4.91 12.13
N GLU A 82 7.11 -5.93 12.54
CA GLU A 82 6.76 -7.33 12.36
C GLU A 82 5.37 -7.71 12.90
N ASN A 83 5.02 -7.22 14.10
CA ASN A 83 3.71 -7.47 14.70
C ASN A 83 2.54 -6.95 13.85
N ILE A 84 2.74 -5.84 13.13
CA ILE A 84 1.76 -5.27 12.21
C ILE A 84 1.75 -6.07 10.91
N GLU A 85 2.91 -6.45 10.36
CA GLU A 85 3.00 -7.30 9.17
C GLU A 85 2.29 -8.64 9.35
N ILE A 86 2.49 -9.30 10.50
CA ILE A 86 1.78 -10.53 10.88
C ILE A 86 0.27 -10.29 10.93
N SER A 87 -0.16 -9.19 11.53
CA SER A 87 -1.59 -8.84 11.60
C SER A 87 -2.20 -8.62 10.21
N LEU A 88 -1.49 -7.92 9.32
CA LEU A 88 -1.92 -7.70 7.94
C LEU A 88 -1.96 -9.02 7.15
N PHE A 89 -0.98 -9.89 7.38
CA PHE A 89 -0.95 -11.23 6.78
C PHE A 89 -2.15 -12.08 7.20
N HIS A 90 -2.56 -12.04 8.47
CA HIS A 90 -3.79 -12.72 8.89
C HIS A 90 -5.05 -12.11 8.25
N LEU A 91 -5.10 -10.79 8.08
CA LEU A 91 -6.25 -10.14 7.45
C LEU A 91 -6.41 -10.51 5.97
N ILE A 92 -5.33 -10.72 5.22
CA ILE A 92 -5.42 -11.15 3.81
C ILE A 92 -5.91 -12.60 3.64
N HIS A 93 -6.12 -13.35 4.72
CA HIS A 93 -6.80 -14.65 4.70
C HIS A 93 -8.32 -14.51 4.93
N ASP A 94 -8.82 -13.32 5.32
CA ASP A 94 -10.25 -13.05 5.46
C ASP A 94 -10.88 -12.97 4.06
N GLU A 95 -11.62 -14.01 3.66
CA GLU A 95 -12.23 -14.13 2.33
C GLU A 95 -13.12 -12.95 1.96
N LYS A 96 -13.83 -12.38 2.94
CA LYS A 96 -14.69 -11.21 2.71
C LYS A 96 -13.86 -9.98 2.38
N PHE A 97 -12.78 -9.75 3.14
CA PHE A 97 -11.85 -8.66 2.84
C PHE A 97 -11.18 -8.83 1.47
N VAL A 98 -10.73 -10.05 1.15
CA VAL A 98 -10.11 -10.36 -0.15
C VAL A 98 -11.08 -10.12 -1.31
N PHE A 99 -12.33 -10.56 -1.17
CA PHE A 99 -13.37 -10.34 -2.16
C PHE A 99 -13.60 -8.84 -2.41
N GLU A 100 -13.81 -8.07 -1.34
CA GLU A 100 -13.99 -6.60 -1.41
C GLU A 100 -12.80 -5.91 -2.11
N ILE A 101 -11.56 -6.29 -1.78
CA ILE A 101 -10.37 -5.70 -2.41
C ILE A 101 -10.25 -6.11 -3.88
N LYS A 102 -10.47 -7.38 -4.23
CA LYS A 102 -10.39 -7.84 -5.62
C LYS A 102 -11.34 -7.07 -6.52
N GLU A 103 -12.54 -6.75 -6.06
CA GLU A 103 -13.48 -5.93 -6.82
C GLU A 103 -13.00 -4.48 -7.03
N ILE A 104 -12.19 -3.94 -6.12
CA ILE A 104 -11.65 -2.58 -6.20
C ILE A 104 -10.45 -2.51 -7.15
N LEU A 105 -9.56 -3.52 -7.12
CA LEU A 105 -8.30 -3.54 -7.89
C LEU A 105 -8.45 -3.98 -9.35
N THR A 106 -9.66 -3.97 -9.91
CA THR A 106 -9.90 -4.30 -11.31
C THR A 106 -9.69 -3.12 -12.26
N ASP A 107 -9.78 -1.89 -11.73
CA ASP A 107 -9.83 -0.67 -12.51
C ASP A 107 -9.08 0.48 -11.83
N LYS A 108 -8.31 1.22 -12.63
CA LYS A 108 -7.47 2.34 -12.16
C LYS A 108 -8.31 3.44 -11.52
N ASP A 109 -9.37 3.85 -12.20
CA ASP A 109 -10.23 4.97 -11.75
C ASP A 109 -11.02 4.58 -10.50
N LYS A 110 -11.45 3.32 -10.39
CA LYS A 110 -12.08 2.78 -9.18
C LYS A 110 -11.10 2.76 -8.01
N ALA A 111 -9.90 2.23 -8.18
CA ALA A 111 -8.89 2.22 -7.12
C ALA A 111 -8.55 3.65 -6.67
N GLN A 112 -8.43 4.58 -7.61
CA GLN A 112 -8.13 5.97 -7.30
C GLN A 112 -9.27 6.67 -6.54
N ARG A 113 -10.53 6.48 -6.96
CA ARG A 113 -11.69 7.00 -6.22
C ARG A 113 -11.73 6.44 -4.80
N VAL A 114 -11.54 5.13 -4.64
CA VAL A 114 -11.55 4.50 -3.32
C VAL A 114 -10.37 4.96 -2.46
N LEU A 115 -9.22 5.28 -3.04
CA LEU A 115 -8.11 5.91 -2.31
C LEU A 115 -8.50 7.32 -1.83
N SER A 116 -9.23 8.09 -2.64
CA SER A 116 -9.70 9.43 -2.26
C SER A 116 -10.69 9.42 -1.08
N GLU A 117 -11.47 8.34 -0.93
CA GLU A 117 -12.38 8.15 0.21
C GLU A 117 -11.66 7.93 1.55
N LEU A 118 -10.36 7.61 1.54
CA LEU A 118 -9.55 7.46 2.75
C LEU A 118 -9.02 8.82 3.26
N ILE A 119 -9.20 9.88 2.49
CA ILE A 119 -8.68 11.21 2.77
C ILE A 119 -9.70 12.01 3.60
N MET A 120 -9.25 12.55 4.73
CA MET A 120 -10.02 13.41 5.63
C MET A 120 -9.53 14.86 5.59
N SER A 121 -8.34 15.10 5.03
CA SER A 121 -7.67 16.40 4.98
C SER A 121 -7.62 16.98 3.56
N SER A 122 -7.37 18.29 3.45
CA SER A 122 -7.23 18.96 2.16
C SER A 122 -6.04 18.42 1.35
N PRO A 123 -6.10 18.37 0.00
CA PRO A 123 -5.03 17.84 -0.84
C PRO A 123 -3.66 18.41 -0.50
N ARG A 124 -2.65 17.54 -0.37
CA ARG A 124 -1.27 17.92 -0.05
C ARG A 124 -0.32 17.31 -1.07
N LEU A 125 0.22 18.15 -1.95
CA LEU A 125 1.26 17.73 -2.88
C LEU A 125 2.64 17.87 -2.23
N LYS A 126 3.36 16.75 -2.16
CA LYS A 126 4.78 16.68 -1.83
C LYS A 126 5.44 15.69 -2.79
N GLU A 127 6.70 15.93 -3.08
CA GLU A 127 7.55 15.02 -3.83
C GLU A 127 8.70 14.60 -2.92
N GLY A 128 9.10 13.34 -3.05
CA GLY A 128 10.23 12.79 -2.30
C GLY A 128 9.87 12.06 -1.01
N PRO A 129 10.88 11.77 -0.17
CA PRO A 129 10.69 11.20 1.16
C PRO A 129 9.98 12.21 2.07
N VAL A 130 8.94 11.77 2.77
CA VAL A 130 8.18 12.64 3.69
C VAL A 130 8.14 12.00 5.08
N LEU A 131 8.75 12.65 6.07
CA LEU A 131 8.73 12.20 7.45
C LEU A 131 7.38 12.49 8.12
N ILE A 132 6.70 11.45 8.61
CA ILE A 132 5.41 11.51 9.33
C ILE A 132 5.61 11.25 10.83
N GLY A 133 6.74 11.72 11.38
CA GLY A 133 7.08 11.56 12.79
C GLY A 133 7.66 10.18 13.15
N ASP A 134 7.30 9.69 14.33
CA ASP A 134 7.66 8.35 14.80
C ASP A 134 6.60 7.29 14.44
N LEU A 135 6.81 6.05 14.86
CA LEU A 135 5.88 4.95 14.55
C LEU A 135 4.47 5.15 15.13
N ASP A 136 4.36 5.74 16.32
CA ASP A 136 3.04 6.00 16.92
C ASP A 136 2.32 7.10 16.14
N ASP A 137 3.03 8.18 15.80
CA ASP A 137 2.52 9.25 14.94
C ASP A 137 2.06 8.70 13.59
N PHE A 138 2.89 7.89 12.93
CA PHE A 138 2.62 7.30 11.61
C PHE A 138 1.33 6.47 11.60
N LEU A 139 1.04 5.81 12.71
CA LEU A 139 -0.14 4.97 12.84
C LEU A 139 -1.38 5.75 13.27
N MET A 140 -1.31 7.04 13.62
CA MET A 140 -2.52 7.80 13.96
C MET A 140 -3.51 7.86 12.79
N GLU A 141 -4.81 7.94 13.08
CA GLU A 141 -5.84 7.96 12.03
C GLU A 141 -5.67 9.16 11.08
N GLU A 142 -5.34 10.32 11.65
CA GLU A 142 -5.01 11.54 10.90
C GLU A 142 -3.79 11.33 9.99
N SER A 143 -2.71 10.76 10.52
CA SER A 143 -1.48 10.47 9.75
C SER A 143 -1.71 9.45 8.64
N LEU A 144 -2.48 8.39 8.89
CA LEU A 144 -2.84 7.40 7.87
C LEU A 144 -3.67 8.02 6.75
N SER A 145 -4.56 8.96 7.09
CA SER A 145 -5.32 9.74 6.11
C SER A 145 -4.42 10.70 5.33
N ASP A 146 -3.48 11.36 5.99
CA ASP A 146 -2.48 12.21 5.34
C ASP A 146 -1.56 11.41 4.40
N ILE A 147 -1.17 10.18 4.77
CA ILE A 147 -0.41 9.28 3.89
C ILE A 147 -1.24 8.94 2.65
N ALA A 148 -2.53 8.62 2.80
CA ALA A 148 -3.43 8.39 1.67
C ALA A 148 -3.50 9.61 0.74
N ASN A 149 -3.58 10.80 1.33
CA ASN A 149 -3.61 12.08 0.62
C ASN A 149 -2.32 12.34 -0.17
N LEU A 150 -1.16 12.10 0.45
CA LEU A 150 0.14 12.22 -0.19
C LEU A 150 0.23 11.32 -1.42
N TYR A 151 -0.10 10.02 -1.29
CA TYR A 151 -0.07 9.10 -2.43
C TYR A 151 -1.08 9.49 -3.51
N HIS A 152 -2.32 9.81 -3.13
CA HIS A 152 -3.35 10.21 -4.09
C HIS A 152 -2.95 11.44 -4.90
N SER A 153 -2.47 12.48 -4.21
CA SER A 153 -1.98 13.72 -4.84
C SER A 153 -0.77 13.46 -5.73
N ALA A 154 0.15 12.61 -5.28
CA ALA A 154 1.35 12.26 -6.05
C ALA A 154 1.00 11.50 -7.33
N PHE A 155 0.09 10.53 -7.27
CA PHE A 155 -0.42 9.83 -8.46
C PHE A 155 -1.04 10.80 -9.46
N LEU A 156 -1.95 11.68 -9.01
CA LEU A 156 -2.60 12.67 -9.87
C LEU A 156 -1.65 13.64 -10.56
N ASN A 157 -0.55 13.99 -9.90
CA ASN A 157 0.44 14.93 -10.42
C ASN A 157 1.65 14.26 -11.06
N ASN A 158 1.64 12.92 -11.17
CA ASN A 158 2.73 12.12 -11.73
C ASN A 158 4.11 12.40 -11.08
N VAL A 159 4.13 12.64 -9.77
CA VAL A 159 5.34 12.78 -8.95
C VAL A 159 5.45 11.59 -8.01
N ARG A 160 6.65 11.29 -7.50
CA ARG A 160 6.85 10.20 -6.54
C ARG A 160 6.88 10.74 -5.11
N VAL A 161 6.20 10.06 -4.21
CA VAL A 161 6.24 10.35 -2.77
C VAL A 161 6.49 9.08 -1.99
N ALA A 162 7.26 9.17 -0.92
CA ALA A 162 7.56 8.06 -0.04
C ALA A 162 7.39 8.49 1.43
N PRO A 163 6.17 8.47 1.97
CA PRO A 163 5.92 8.74 3.38
C PRO A 163 6.54 7.66 4.27
N TYR A 164 7.26 8.07 5.29
CA TYR A 164 7.96 7.19 6.21
C TYR A 164 7.97 7.76 7.63
N CYS A 165 8.25 6.92 8.61
CA CYS A 165 8.51 7.33 9.99
C CYS A 165 9.83 6.76 10.48
N LYS A 166 10.34 7.31 11.56
CA LYS A 166 11.50 6.77 12.27
C LYS A 166 11.04 5.82 13.37
N ASP A 167 11.87 4.83 13.66
CA ASP A 167 11.70 4.03 14.87
C ASP A 167 11.94 4.91 16.12
N LYS A 168 11.24 4.61 17.21
CA LYS A 168 11.46 5.32 18.47
C LYS A 168 12.81 4.87 19.04
N LYS A 169 13.73 5.82 19.20
CA LYS A 169 14.97 5.61 19.96
C LYS A 169 14.71 5.54 21.46
#